data_AF-A0A9N8HZD3-F1
#
_entry.id   AF-A0A9N8HZD3-F1
#
_cell.length_a   1.000
_cell.length_b   1.000
_cell.length_c   1.000
_cell.angle_alpha   90.00
_cell.angle_beta   90.00
_cell.angle_gamma   90.00
#
_symmetry.space_group_name_H-M   'P 1'
#
loop_
_entity.id
_entity.type
_entity.pdbx_description
1 polymer ?
#
loop_
_entity_poly.entity_id
_entity_poly.type
_entity_poly.pdbx_seq_one_letter_code
_entity_poly.pdbx_strand_id
1 'polypeptide(L)'
;MRIGWLVMLAYWTVCALVGRGQGYYDLLAKPQPVETFQIMTLVVTLMVRVVLNPRYGRFGRRVDWLAIVMYSLMNGVLETFAFLFAYDLGRHLDVESLFGWHNKNDEMLGCLIGFSIYYVYAGLIHIVVWMRMVFPQHVLHESAPPFHTHCLPFLTLQSIAWLVLYEATNDVFFICLCHCITDMGHAWTCAMPYTTWNANGAFLLRE
;
A
#
# COMPACT_ATOMS: atom_id res chain seq x y z
N MET A 1 16.32 9.06 16.14
CA MET A 1 15.49 8.42 15.09
C MET A 1 14.80 9.55 14.32
N ARG A 2 14.94 9.63 13.00
CA ARG A 2 14.39 10.76 12.22
C ARG A 2 12.86 10.74 12.23
N ILE A 3 12.24 11.91 12.17
CA ILE A 3 10.79 12.09 12.25
C ILE A 3 9.99 11.19 11.31
N GLY A 4 10.50 10.93 10.08
CA GLY A 4 9.84 10.02 9.13
C GLY A 4 9.67 8.59 9.64
N TRP A 5 10.70 8.02 10.28
CA TRP A 5 10.61 6.67 10.87
C TRP A 5 9.67 6.63 12.08
N LEU A 6 9.64 7.69 12.89
CA LEU A 6 8.70 7.80 14.00
C LEU A 6 7.25 7.84 13.50
N VAL A 7 6.99 8.60 12.42
CA VAL A 7 5.68 8.65 11.77
C VAL A 7 5.30 7.29 11.19
N MET A 8 6.24 6.58 10.53
CA MET A 8 6.00 5.22 10.04
C MET A 8 5.66 4.24 11.16
N LEU A 9 6.45 4.25 12.24
CA LEU A 9 6.20 3.38 13.39
C LEU A 9 4.85 3.67 14.04
N ALA A 10 4.48 4.94 14.17
CA ALA A 10 3.17 5.33 14.68
C ALA A 10 2.04 4.83 13.76
N TYR A 11 2.18 5.04 12.45
CA TYR A 11 1.23 4.57 11.45
C TYR A 11 1.07 3.04 11.48
N TRP A 12 2.18 2.30 11.47
CA TRP A 12 2.20 0.85 11.57
C TRP A 12 1.61 0.34 12.88
N THR A 13 1.86 1.04 14.00
CA THR A 13 1.26 0.69 15.30
C THR A 13 -0.26 0.80 15.24
N VAL A 14 -0.81 1.89 14.69
CA VAL A 14 -2.27 2.05 14.52
C VAL A 14 -2.84 0.92 13.66
N CYS A 15 -2.20 0.63 12.54
CA CYS A 15 -2.61 -0.43 11.63
C CYS A 15 -2.55 -1.83 12.29
N ALA A 16 -1.53 -2.08 13.11
CA ALA A 16 -1.38 -3.33 13.85
C ALA A 16 -2.52 -3.51 14.88
N LEU A 17 -2.91 -2.43 15.57
CA LEU A 17 -4.03 -2.46 16.51
C LEU A 17 -5.36 -2.73 15.80
N VAL A 18 -5.57 -2.12 14.63
CA VAL A 18 -6.75 -2.39 13.77
C VAL A 18 -6.78 -3.87 13.38
N GLY A 19 -5.67 -4.42 12.85
CA GLY A 19 -5.60 -5.82 12.46
C GLY A 19 -5.85 -6.79 13.62
N ARG A 20 -5.46 -6.41 14.84
CA ARG A 20 -5.74 -7.19 16.05
C ARG A 20 -7.22 -7.14 16.42
N GLY A 21 -7.83 -5.95 16.36
CA GLY A 21 -9.25 -5.77 16.66
C GLY A 21 -10.18 -6.50 15.68
N GLN A 22 -9.80 -6.59 14.40
CA GLN A 22 -10.58 -7.24 13.36
C GLN A 22 -10.27 -8.74 13.18
N GLY A 23 -9.33 -9.31 13.95
CA GLY A 23 -8.96 -10.72 13.82
C GLY A 23 -8.17 -11.07 12.56
N TYR A 24 -7.64 -10.09 11.82
CA TYR A 24 -6.90 -10.33 10.58
C TYR A 24 -5.61 -11.14 10.79
N TYR A 25 -5.02 -11.10 11.98
CA TYR A 25 -3.89 -11.98 12.32
C TYR A 25 -4.28 -13.47 12.32
N ASP A 26 -5.52 -13.81 12.70
CA ASP A 26 -5.98 -15.19 12.71
C ASP A 26 -6.24 -15.69 11.28
N LEU A 27 -6.68 -14.80 10.39
CA LEU A 27 -6.81 -15.07 8.95
C LEU A 27 -5.44 -15.19 8.28
N LEU A 28 -4.48 -14.33 8.65
CA LEU A 28 -3.10 -14.41 8.18
C LEU A 28 -2.45 -15.75 8.53
N ALA A 29 -2.82 -16.36 9.66
CA ALA A 29 -2.35 -17.67 10.09
C ALA A 29 -3.04 -18.86 9.37
N LYS A 30 -4.03 -18.60 8.50
CA LYS A 30 -4.83 -19.62 7.79
C LYS A 30 -4.79 -19.38 6.28
N PRO A 31 -3.63 -19.53 5.63
CA PRO A 31 -3.51 -19.35 4.18
C PRO A 31 -4.46 -20.30 3.44
N GLN A 32 -5.12 -19.80 2.41
CA GLN A 32 -5.99 -20.63 1.57
C GLN A 32 -5.16 -21.37 0.52
N PRO A 33 -5.66 -22.48 -0.06
CA PRO A 33 -5.05 -23.11 -1.21
C PRO A 33 -4.86 -22.11 -2.35
N VAL A 34 -3.70 -22.17 -3.00
CA VAL A 34 -3.41 -21.30 -4.16
C VAL A 34 -4.20 -21.82 -5.34
N GLU A 35 -5.26 -21.10 -5.69
CA GLU A 35 -6.09 -21.38 -6.86
C GLU A 35 -5.72 -20.45 -8.03
N THR A 36 -6.37 -20.70 -9.17
CA THR A 36 -6.21 -19.89 -10.39
C THR A 36 -6.39 -18.38 -10.10
N PHE A 37 -7.30 -18.02 -9.20
CA PHE A 37 -7.60 -16.63 -8.92
C PHE A 37 -6.45 -15.91 -8.18
N GLN A 38 -5.85 -16.55 -7.17
CA GLN A 38 -4.64 -16.06 -6.50
C GLN A 38 -3.49 -15.88 -7.50
N ILE A 39 -3.30 -16.85 -8.40
CA ILE A 39 -2.25 -16.77 -9.42
C ILE A 39 -2.50 -15.57 -10.35
N MET A 40 -3.74 -15.37 -10.81
CA MET A 40 -4.10 -14.20 -11.64
C MET A 40 -3.83 -12.89 -10.91
N THR A 41 -4.21 -12.78 -9.63
CA THR A 41 -3.97 -11.59 -8.81
C THR A 41 -2.47 -11.32 -8.62
N LEU A 42 -1.66 -12.37 -8.43
CA LEU A 42 -0.21 -12.25 -8.37
C LEU A 42 0.38 -11.80 -9.71
N VAL A 43 -0.09 -12.35 -10.83
CA VAL A 43 0.34 -11.93 -12.17
C VAL A 43 0.01 -10.46 -12.42
N VAL A 44 -1.20 -10.02 -12.10
CA VAL A 44 -1.58 -8.59 -12.20
C VAL A 44 -0.67 -7.72 -11.34
N THR A 45 -0.43 -8.14 -10.10
CA THR A 45 0.47 -7.44 -9.17
C THR A 45 1.88 -7.28 -9.77
N LEU A 46 2.46 -8.36 -10.31
CA LEU A 46 3.79 -8.33 -10.94
C LEU A 46 3.80 -7.48 -12.21
N MET A 47 2.76 -7.54 -13.05
CA MET A 47 2.67 -6.75 -14.28
C MET A 47 2.59 -5.26 -13.98
N VAL A 48 1.81 -4.85 -12.97
CA VAL A 48 1.78 -3.46 -12.51
C VAL A 48 3.18 -3.01 -12.09
N ARG A 49 3.96 -3.87 -11.40
CA ARG A 49 5.35 -3.54 -11.06
C ARG A 49 6.24 -3.35 -12.29
N VAL A 50 6.13 -4.22 -13.29
CA VAL A 50 6.89 -4.08 -14.55
C VAL A 50 6.59 -2.74 -15.22
N VAL A 51 5.33 -2.31 -15.22
CA VAL A 51 4.90 -1.03 -15.80
C VAL A 51 5.38 0.17 -14.99
N LEU A 52 5.32 0.10 -13.65
CA LEU A 52 5.59 1.26 -12.79
C LEU A 52 7.07 1.43 -12.40
N ASN A 53 7.84 0.34 -12.27
CA ASN A 53 9.23 0.37 -11.82
C ASN A 53 10.14 1.32 -12.62
N PRO A 54 10.08 1.40 -13.97
CA PRO A 54 11.00 2.25 -14.75
C PRO A 54 10.95 3.76 -14.41
N ARG A 55 9.90 4.20 -13.71
CA ARG A 55 9.71 5.61 -13.31
C ARG A 55 10.53 5.98 -12.07
N TYR A 56 10.99 4.98 -11.34
CA TYR A 56 11.69 5.16 -10.08
C TYR A 56 13.19 4.93 -10.27
N GLY A 57 13.99 5.62 -9.46
CA GLY A 57 15.45 5.56 -9.54
C GLY A 57 16.10 5.45 -8.17
N ARG A 58 17.35 5.00 -8.17
CA ARG A 58 18.16 4.89 -6.96
C ARG A 58 18.86 6.19 -6.56
N PHE A 59 19.04 7.14 -7.48
CA PHE A 59 19.68 8.44 -7.22
C PHE A 59 21.01 8.32 -6.45
N GLY A 60 21.87 7.37 -6.87
CA GLY A 60 23.17 7.11 -6.21
C GLY A 60 23.11 6.45 -4.83
N ARG A 61 21.92 6.10 -4.31
CA ARG A 61 21.77 5.42 -3.03
C ARG A 61 22.27 3.97 -3.10
N ARG A 62 22.92 3.53 -2.03
CA ARG A 62 23.28 2.12 -1.81
C ARG A 62 22.05 1.34 -1.37
N VAL A 63 21.95 0.10 -1.84
CA VAL A 63 20.87 -0.81 -1.43
C VAL A 63 21.09 -1.22 0.02
N ASP A 64 20.06 -1.01 0.84
CA ASP A 64 19.99 -1.51 2.21
C ASP A 64 18.92 -2.62 2.30
N TRP A 65 19.37 -3.87 2.30
CA TRP A 65 18.47 -5.01 2.29
C TRP A 65 17.63 -5.12 3.56
N LEU A 66 18.16 -4.71 4.71
CA LEU A 66 17.42 -4.74 5.97
C LEU A 66 16.26 -3.75 5.92
N ALA A 67 16.52 -2.50 5.51
CA ALA A 67 15.48 -1.49 5.36
C ALA A 67 14.40 -1.92 4.37
N ILE A 68 14.81 -2.45 3.22
CA ILE A 68 13.90 -2.94 2.18
C ILE A 68 13.01 -4.07 2.73
N VAL A 69 13.59 -5.11 3.34
CA VAL A 69 12.82 -6.25 3.86
C VAL A 69 11.88 -5.81 4.98
N MET A 70 12.37 -5.03 5.95
CA MET A 70 11.54 -4.55 7.06
C MET A 70 10.37 -3.70 6.56
N TYR A 71 10.63 -2.74 5.66
CA TYR A 71 9.57 -1.92 5.09
C TYR A 71 8.55 -2.77 4.34
N SER A 72 9.01 -3.68 3.49
CA SER A 72 8.12 -4.49 2.67
C SER A 72 7.20 -5.38 3.52
N LEU A 73 7.73 -5.96 4.59
CA LEU A 73 6.94 -6.80 5.48
C LEU A 73 6.01 -5.97 6.37
N MET A 74 6.53 -4.94 7.03
CA MET A 74 5.73 -4.14 7.96
C MET A 74 4.68 -3.32 7.22
N ASN A 75 5.06 -2.64 6.14
CA ASN A 75 4.11 -1.85 5.37
C ASN A 75 3.11 -2.76 4.64
N GLY A 76 3.61 -3.76 3.89
CA GLY A 76 2.75 -4.64 3.12
C GLY A 76 1.73 -5.41 3.98
N VAL A 77 2.06 -5.81 5.21
CA VAL A 77 1.09 -6.45 6.11
C VAL A 77 0.19 -5.42 6.79
N LEU A 78 0.76 -4.39 7.42
CA LEU A 78 0.00 -3.52 8.30
C LEU A 78 -0.89 -2.55 7.51
N GLU A 79 -0.40 -1.99 6.39
CA GLU A 79 -1.22 -1.15 5.51
C GLU A 79 -2.37 -1.96 4.89
N THR A 80 -2.16 -3.26 4.61
CA THR A 80 -3.24 -4.18 4.19
C THR A 80 -4.34 -4.30 5.26
N PHE A 81 -3.99 -4.33 6.55
CA PHE A 81 -5.02 -4.36 7.59
C PHE A 81 -5.87 -3.09 7.63
N ALA A 82 -5.26 -1.91 7.47
CA ALA A 82 -6.02 -0.67 7.40
C ALA A 82 -6.91 -0.60 6.14
N PHE A 83 -6.40 -1.10 5.01
CA PHE A 83 -7.12 -1.23 3.76
C PHE A 83 -8.36 -2.13 3.87
N LEU A 84 -8.19 -3.35 4.38
CA LEU A 84 -9.28 -4.31 4.59
C LEU A 84 -10.27 -3.81 5.63
N PHE A 85 -9.78 -3.18 6.70
CA PHE A 85 -10.66 -2.62 7.73
C PHE A 85 -11.56 -1.52 7.17
N ALA A 86 -11.02 -0.59 6.39
CA ALA A 86 -11.84 0.47 5.82
C ALA A 86 -12.89 -0.09 4.85
N TYR A 87 -12.53 -1.15 4.11
CA TYR A 87 -13.45 -1.88 3.26
C TYR A 87 -14.58 -2.57 4.05
N ASP A 88 -14.22 -3.32 5.10
CA ASP A 88 -15.16 -4.04 5.97
C ASP A 88 -16.05 -3.08 6.76
N LEU A 89 -15.49 -1.97 7.26
CA LEU A 89 -16.24 -0.90 7.92
C LEU A 89 -17.32 -0.34 6.99
N GLY A 90 -17.02 -0.27 5.69
CA GLY A 90 -17.95 0.12 4.65
C GLY A 90 -19.23 -0.73 4.64
N ARG A 91 -19.14 -2.05 4.87
CA ARG A 91 -20.32 -2.96 4.92
C ARG A 91 -21.30 -2.61 6.02
N HIS A 92 -20.82 -1.95 7.07
CA HIS A 92 -21.62 -1.56 8.22
C HIS A 92 -22.15 -0.12 8.11
N LEU A 93 -21.86 0.59 7.01
CA LEU A 93 -22.43 1.91 6.77
C LEU A 93 -23.89 1.76 6.35
N ASP A 94 -24.77 2.43 7.07
CA ASP A 94 -26.15 2.64 6.65
C ASP A 94 -26.18 3.75 5.58
N VAL A 95 -26.01 3.32 4.33
CA VAL A 95 -25.96 4.23 3.16
C VAL A 95 -27.29 4.97 2.98
N GLU A 96 -28.42 4.33 3.29
CA GLU A 96 -29.74 4.93 3.17
C GLU A 96 -29.88 6.11 4.14
N SER A 97 -29.52 5.96 5.42
CA SER A 97 -29.62 7.08 6.36
C SER A 97 -28.61 8.19 6.09
N LEU A 98 -27.43 7.88 5.54
CA LEU A 98 -26.40 8.87 5.24
C LEU A 98 -26.70 9.69 3.97
N PHE A 99 -27.26 9.07 2.93
CA PHE A 99 -27.39 9.69 1.61
C PHE A 99 -28.82 9.70 1.05
N GLY A 100 -29.78 9.07 1.71
CA GLY A 100 -31.16 8.91 1.23
C GLY A 100 -31.27 8.03 -0.02
N TRP A 101 -30.26 7.19 -0.28
CA TRP A 101 -30.21 6.30 -1.44
C TRP A 101 -30.70 4.92 -1.02
N HIS A 102 -31.83 4.49 -1.58
CA HIS A 102 -32.31 3.13 -1.40
C HIS A 102 -31.77 2.25 -2.52
N ASN A 103 -30.81 1.36 -2.22
CA ASN A 103 -30.24 0.45 -3.20
C ASN A 103 -30.36 -1.00 -2.71
N LYS A 104 -30.71 -1.92 -3.61
CA LYS A 104 -30.75 -3.35 -3.28
C LYS A 104 -29.37 -3.92 -2.91
N ASN A 105 -28.30 -3.21 -3.24
CA ASN A 105 -26.91 -3.58 -2.99
C ASN A 105 -26.23 -2.61 -2.00
N ASP A 106 -26.93 -2.17 -0.96
CA ASP A 106 -26.41 -1.21 0.03
C ASP A 106 -25.08 -1.67 0.67
N GLU A 107 -24.89 -2.98 0.88
CA GLU A 107 -23.65 -3.53 1.44
C GLU A 107 -22.44 -3.30 0.50
N MET A 108 -22.58 -3.65 -0.79
CA MET A 108 -21.53 -3.44 -1.79
C MET A 108 -21.25 -1.94 -1.99
N LEU A 109 -22.30 -1.11 -1.97
CA LEU A 109 -22.15 0.34 -2.05
C LEU A 109 -21.39 0.88 -0.83
N GLY A 110 -21.71 0.40 0.37
CA GLY A 110 -20.99 0.68 1.60
C GLY A 110 -19.50 0.30 1.52
N CYS A 111 -19.20 -0.92 1.05
CA CYS A 111 -17.83 -1.37 0.75
C CYS A 111 -17.06 -0.41 -0.17
N LEU A 112 -17.69 0.02 -1.27
CA LEU A 112 -17.08 0.94 -2.22
C LEU A 112 -16.84 2.33 -1.61
N ILE A 113 -17.73 2.79 -0.74
CA ILE A 113 -17.54 4.02 0.05
C ILE A 113 -16.36 3.86 1.00
N GLY A 114 -16.30 2.76 1.76
CA GLY A 114 -15.20 2.42 2.65
C GLY A 114 -13.84 2.37 1.94
N PHE A 115 -13.78 1.69 0.80
CA PHE A 115 -12.61 1.67 -0.08
C PHE A 115 -12.24 3.08 -0.57
N SER A 116 -13.21 3.88 -0.98
CA SER A 116 -12.96 5.24 -1.48
C SER A 116 -12.37 6.15 -0.40
N ILE A 117 -12.85 6.04 0.84
CA ILE A 117 -12.31 6.76 2.00
C ILE A 117 -10.85 6.36 2.22
N TYR A 118 -10.57 5.04 2.23
CA TYR A 118 -9.20 4.56 2.37
C TYR A 118 -8.31 5.00 1.21
N TYR A 119 -8.82 4.97 -0.02
CA TYR A 119 -8.08 5.39 -1.21
C TYR A 119 -7.64 6.85 -1.11
N VAL A 120 -8.52 7.75 -0.65
CA VAL A 120 -8.18 9.15 -0.39
C VAL A 120 -7.14 9.26 0.74
N TYR A 121 -7.35 8.54 1.84
CA TYR A 121 -6.43 8.52 2.98
C TYR A 121 -5.03 8.02 2.57
N ALA A 122 -4.95 6.91 1.82
CA ALA A 122 -3.73 6.33 1.31
C ALA A 122 -3.00 7.32 0.39
N GLY A 123 -3.72 8.00 -0.51
CA GLY A 123 -3.16 9.07 -1.33
C GLY A 123 -2.52 10.19 -0.51
N LEU A 124 -3.18 10.62 0.57
CA LEU A 124 -2.63 11.64 1.48
C LEU A 124 -1.38 11.16 2.21
N ILE A 125 -1.37 9.93 2.74
CA ILE A 125 -0.19 9.33 3.38
C ILE A 125 0.97 9.20 2.38
N HIS A 126 0.68 8.81 1.14
CA HIS A 126 1.69 8.75 0.08
C HIS A 126 2.31 10.12 -0.22
N ILE A 127 1.50 11.17 -0.36
CA ILE A 127 2.02 12.51 -0.64
C ILE A 127 2.79 13.10 0.55
N VAL A 128 2.25 12.97 1.76
CA VAL A 128 2.76 13.66 2.95
C VAL A 128 3.90 12.89 3.61
N VAL A 129 3.74 11.58 3.77
CA VAL A 129 4.69 10.73 4.51
C VAL A 129 5.67 10.09 3.56
N TRP A 130 5.18 9.29 2.61
CA TRP A 130 6.06 8.48 1.76
C TRP A 130 6.92 9.35 0.84
N MET A 131 6.32 10.27 0.08
CA MET A 131 7.06 11.07 -0.91
C MET A 131 7.97 12.14 -0.29
N ARG A 132 7.51 12.82 0.76
CA ARG A 132 8.25 13.97 1.33
C ARG A 132 9.18 13.59 2.47
N MET A 133 8.79 12.64 3.33
CA MET A 133 9.53 12.37 4.57
C MET A 133 10.38 11.10 4.49
N VAL A 134 9.87 10.04 3.87
CA VAL A 134 10.49 8.71 3.89
C VAL A 134 11.34 8.43 2.64
N PHE A 135 10.83 8.77 1.46
CA PHE A 135 11.51 8.58 0.16
C PHE A 135 11.84 9.92 -0.52
N PRO A 136 12.68 10.81 0.04
CA PRO A 136 13.04 12.03 -0.67
C PRO A 136 13.78 11.71 -1.98
N GLN A 137 13.27 12.24 -3.10
CA GLN A 137 13.68 11.96 -4.50
C GLN A 137 13.77 10.47 -4.86
N HIS A 138 12.68 9.93 -5.39
CA HIS A 138 12.59 8.56 -5.88
C HIS A 138 11.93 8.47 -7.26
N VAL A 139 11.30 9.55 -7.75
CA VAL A 139 10.71 9.68 -9.09
C VAL A 139 11.68 10.40 -10.01
N LEU A 140 11.94 9.85 -11.20
CA LEU A 140 12.77 10.48 -12.24
C LEU A 140 12.08 11.74 -12.77
N HIS A 141 12.40 12.91 -12.20
CA HIS A 141 11.62 14.14 -12.33
C HIS A 141 11.60 14.73 -13.76
N GLU A 142 12.58 14.40 -14.59
CA GLU A 142 12.74 14.97 -15.95
C GLU A 142 12.02 14.15 -17.04
N SER A 143 11.66 12.90 -16.77
CA SER A 143 11.06 11.99 -17.78
C SER A 143 9.86 11.21 -17.27
N ALA A 144 9.53 11.24 -15.98
CA ALA A 144 8.38 10.53 -15.44
C ALA A 144 7.08 11.32 -15.71
N PRO A 145 6.08 10.70 -16.37
CA PRO A 145 4.76 11.29 -16.50
C PRO A 145 4.11 11.64 -15.14
N PRO A 146 3.01 12.40 -15.08
CA PRO A 146 2.35 12.70 -13.80
C PRO A 146 1.88 11.43 -13.04
N PHE A 147 1.96 11.46 -11.70
CA PHE A 147 1.55 10.32 -10.85
C PHE A 147 0.07 9.95 -11.03
N HIS A 148 -0.81 10.96 -11.08
CA HIS A 148 -2.26 10.76 -11.16
C HIS A 148 -2.73 10.15 -12.49
N THR A 149 -2.00 10.35 -13.59
CA THR A 149 -2.36 9.79 -14.90
C THR A 149 -1.75 8.42 -15.16
N HIS A 150 -0.59 8.10 -14.58
CA HIS A 150 0.15 6.88 -14.94
C HIS A 150 0.46 5.93 -13.80
N CYS A 151 0.40 6.36 -12.54
CA CYS A 151 0.66 5.48 -11.41
C CYS A 151 -0.65 5.13 -10.72
N LEU A 152 -1.41 6.17 -10.39
CA LEU A 152 -2.65 6.06 -9.65
C LEU A 152 -3.63 5.05 -10.27
N PRO A 153 -3.91 5.03 -11.59
CA PRO A 153 -4.84 4.05 -12.16
C PRO A 153 -4.40 2.60 -12.00
N PHE A 154 -3.11 2.31 -12.14
CA PHE A 154 -2.59 0.95 -11.97
C PHE A 154 -2.59 0.52 -10.51
N LEU A 155 -2.27 1.43 -9.59
CA LEU A 155 -2.41 1.17 -8.15
C LEU A 155 -3.87 0.94 -7.77
N THR A 156 -4.82 1.71 -8.32
CA THR A 156 -6.26 1.49 -8.12
C THR A 156 -6.69 0.12 -8.63
N LEU A 157 -6.31 -0.25 -9.86
CA LEU A 157 -6.63 -1.56 -10.43
C LEU A 157 -6.05 -2.71 -9.60
N GLN A 158 -4.83 -2.53 -9.10
CA GLN A 158 -4.16 -3.48 -8.23
C GLN A 158 -4.89 -3.63 -6.89
N SER A 159 -5.24 -2.52 -6.22
CA SER A 159 -6.03 -2.56 -4.99
C SER A 159 -7.41 -3.20 -5.21
N ILE A 160 -8.08 -2.92 -6.33
CA ILE A 160 -9.36 -3.55 -6.67
C ILE A 160 -9.17 -5.06 -6.84
N ALA A 161 -8.13 -5.52 -7.57
CA ALA A 161 -7.86 -6.95 -7.72
C ALA A 161 -7.65 -7.65 -6.37
N TRP A 162 -6.99 -6.98 -5.42
CA TRP A 162 -6.83 -7.48 -4.06
C TRP A 162 -8.15 -7.53 -3.28
N LEU A 163 -9.03 -6.54 -3.41
CA LEU A 163 -10.36 -6.57 -2.79
C LEU A 163 -11.24 -7.69 -3.36
N VAL A 164 -11.22 -7.88 -4.67
CA VAL A 164 -12.01 -8.97 -5.28
C VAL A 164 -11.47 -10.33 -4.81
N LEU A 165 -10.15 -10.48 -4.67
CA LEU A 165 -9.57 -11.68 -4.07
C LEU A 165 -10.02 -11.87 -2.61
N TYR A 166 -9.99 -10.79 -1.81
CA TYR A 166 -10.45 -10.81 -0.43
C TYR A 166 -11.90 -11.26 -0.32
N GLU A 167 -12.80 -10.65 -1.09
CA GLU A 167 -14.23 -10.98 -1.10
C GLU A 167 -14.48 -12.44 -1.47
N ALA A 168 -13.74 -12.95 -2.45
CA ALA A 168 -13.95 -14.32 -2.92
C ALA A 168 -13.40 -15.38 -1.97
N THR A 169 -12.35 -15.08 -1.20
CA THR A 169 -11.53 -16.12 -0.52
C THR A 169 -11.29 -15.87 0.96
N ASN A 170 -11.49 -14.64 1.44
CA ASN A 170 -11.03 -14.17 2.75
C ASN A 170 -9.53 -14.42 3.00
N ASP A 171 -8.72 -14.57 1.94
CA ASP A 171 -7.30 -14.90 2.02
C ASP A 171 -6.45 -13.64 2.29
N VAL A 172 -6.48 -13.19 3.54
CA VAL A 172 -5.67 -12.05 4.01
C VAL A 172 -4.18 -12.30 3.81
N PHE A 173 -3.73 -13.55 3.95
CA PHE A 173 -2.32 -13.90 3.75
C PHE A 173 -1.86 -13.59 2.33
N PHE A 174 -2.62 -14.03 1.33
CA PHE A 174 -2.21 -13.83 -0.06
C PHE A 174 -2.23 -12.35 -0.48
N ILE A 175 -3.15 -11.56 0.07
CA ILE A 175 -3.19 -10.11 -0.16
C ILE A 175 -1.96 -9.44 0.46
N CYS A 176 -1.67 -9.75 1.73
CA CYS A 176 -0.45 -9.27 2.39
C CYS A 176 0.80 -9.65 1.59
N LEU A 177 0.88 -10.88 1.07
CA LEU A 177 2.00 -11.33 0.24
C LEU A 177 2.12 -10.48 -1.04
N CYS A 178 1.02 -10.25 -1.76
CA CYS A 178 1.02 -9.41 -2.97
C CYS A 178 1.45 -7.98 -2.66
N HIS A 179 1.01 -7.44 -1.52
CA HIS A 179 1.39 -6.11 -1.07
C HIS A 179 2.88 -6.05 -0.70
N CYS A 180 3.39 -7.01 0.08
CA CYS A 180 4.82 -7.11 0.41
C CYS A 180 5.70 -7.18 -0.85
N ILE A 181 5.29 -7.94 -1.87
CA ILE A 181 6.01 -8.01 -3.16
C ILE A 181 6.03 -6.65 -3.86
N THR A 182 4.92 -5.92 -3.80
CA THR A 182 4.79 -4.58 -4.39
C THR A 182 5.73 -3.59 -3.72
N ASP A 183 5.73 -3.59 -2.40
CA ASP A 183 6.57 -2.70 -1.58
C ASP A 183 8.05 -3.05 -1.71
N MET A 184 8.38 -4.34 -1.77
CA MET A 184 9.74 -4.82 -2.05
C MET A 184 10.25 -4.31 -3.38
N GLY A 185 9.44 -4.45 -4.44
CA GLY A 185 9.79 -3.94 -5.76
C GLY A 185 10.02 -2.42 -5.75
N HIS A 186 9.18 -1.68 -5.03
CA HIS A 186 9.33 -0.23 -4.91
C HIS A 186 10.58 0.16 -4.13
N ALA A 187 10.73 -0.38 -2.92
CA ALA A 187 11.85 -0.09 -2.03
C ALA A 187 13.20 -0.48 -2.64
N TRP A 188 13.25 -1.58 -3.41
CA TRP A 188 14.45 -1.98 -4.15
C TRP A 188 14.76 -1.02 -5.30
N THR A 189 13.76 -0.62 -6.08
CA THR A 189 13.95 0.30 -7.22
C THR A 189 14.42 1.67 -6.72
N CYS A 190 13.86 2.13 -5.61
CA CYS A 190 14.21 3.40 -4.98
C CYS A 190 15.49 3.33 -4.14
N ALA A 191 16.03 2.13 -3.87
CA ALA A 191 17.08 1.88 -2.87
C ALA A 191 16.76 2.56 -1.53
N MET A 192 15.72 2.08 -0.86
CA MET A 192 15.23 2.62 0.40
C MET A 192 16.37 2.75 1.42
N PRO A 193 16.65 3.95 1.94
CA PRO A 193 17.72 4.14 2.90
C PRO A 193 17.25 3.79 4.32
N TYR A 194 18.06 3.07 5.10
CA TYR A 194 17.84 2.86 6.53
C TYR A 194 17.94 4.18 7.32
N THR A 195 18.89 5.02 6.95
CA THR A 195 19.02 6.39 7.45
C THR A 195 18.89 7.34 6.29
N THR A 196 17.76 8.03 6.16
CA THR A 196 17.73 9.22 5.32
C THR A 196 18.81 10.17 5.88
N TRP A 197 19.63 10.77 5.03
CA TRP A 197 20.67 11.78 5.29
C TRP A 197 21.97 11.45 6.06
N ASN A 198 23.07 11.99 5.54
CA ASN A 198 24.28 12.25 6.32
C ASN A 198 24.02 13.38 7.34
N ALA A 199 24.95 13.58 8.28
CA ALA A 199 24.88 14.60 9.33
C ALA A 199 24.84 16.06 8.83
N ASN A 200 25.03 16.31 7.54
CA ASN A 200 25.22 17.66 7.00
C ASN A 200 23.98 18.23 6.30
N GLY A 201 22.83 17.54 6.30
CA GLY A 201 21.59 18.11 5.76
C GLY A 201 21.66 18.51 4.26
N ALA A 202 22.71 18.10 3.55
CA ALA A 202 22.90 18.43 2.16
C ALA A 202 22.26 17.35 1.30
N PHE A 203 21.36 17.78 0.42
CA PHE A 203 21.05 17.05 -0.80
C PHE A 203 22.39 16.84 -1.51
N LEU A 204 22.94 15.62 -1.54
CA LEU A 204 23.97 15.30 -2.52
C LEU A 204 23.26 15.16 -3.87
N LEU A 205 22.77 16.29 -4.41
CA LEU A 205 22.89 16.56 -5.83
C LEU A 205 24.40 16.72 -6.05
N ARG A 206 25.11 15.60 -6.23
CA ARG A 206 26.39 15.68 -6.93
C ARG A 206 26.03 15.80 -8.40
N GLU A 207 26.32 16.98 -8.96
CA GLU A 207 26.67 17.14 -10.37
C GLU A 207 27.69 16.08 -10.81
#